data_AF-A0A7J6SW47-F1
#
_entry.id   AF-A0A7J6SW47-F1
#
_cell.length_a   1.000
_cell.length_b   1.000
_cell.length_c   1.000
_cell.angle_alpha   90.00
_cell.angle_beta   90.00
_cell.angle_gamma   90.00
#
_symmetry.space_group_name_H-M   'P 1'
#
loop_
_entity.id
_entity.type
_entity.pdbx_description
1 polymer ?
#
loop_
_entity_poly.entity_id
_entity_poly.type
_entity_poly.pdbx_seq_one_letter_code
_entity_poly.pdbx_strand_id
1 'polypeptide(L)'
;MITVRFANQGASPPDLSQQAAAHHGGCDYIMSLLTGYREAPAGVSLRSGLYYNTYFPGGAISMPPPLNDGAIEYEDGTPAVASQMAKDVTQFLTWAQDPQHDERKLIGLKMSTAALVWLFSISVWNRHVWTMIKTRRIDFTKTVY
;
A
#
# COMPACT_ATOMS: atom_id res chain seq x y z
N MET A 1 3.83 -0.99 30.74
CA MET A 1 4.86 -1.38 29.74
C MET A 1 5.72 -2.58 30.18
N ILE A 2 6.11 -2.70 31.45
CA ILE A 2 6.96 -3.80 31.95
C ILE A 2 6.24 -5.17 31.92
N THR A 3 4.93 -5.19 32.20
CA THR A 3 4.11 -6.42 32.20
C THR A 3 4.05 -7.11 30.83
N VAL A 4 3.90 -6.34 29.76
CA VAL A 4 3.84 -6.84 28.38
C VAL A 4 5.18 -7.45 27.96
N ARG A 5 6.30 -6.80 28.33
CA ARG A 5 7.65 -7.34 28.05
C ARG A 5 7.90 -8.64 28.80
N PHE A 6 7.47 -8.72 30.05
CA PHE A 6 7.61 -9.93 30.85
C PHE A 6 6.86 -11.12 30.22
N ALA A 7 5.62 -10.89 29.76
CA ALA A 7 4.83 -11.92 29.09
C ALA A 7 5.42 -12.41 27.75
N ASN A 8 6.21 -11.57 27.08
CA ASN A 8 6.77 -11.83 25.74
C ASN A 8 8.30 -11.96 25.74
N GLN A 9 8.89 -12.51 26.81
CA GLN A 9 10.32 -12.83 26.88
C GLN A 9 11.26 -11.63 26.63
N GLY A 10 10.82 -10.43 27.03
CA GLY A 10 11.53 -9.16 26.88
C GLY A 10 11.12 -8.33 25.66
N ALA A 11 10.45 -8.94 24.67
CA ALA A 11 9.93 -8.25 23.50
C ALA A 11 8.66 -7.44 23.87
N SER A 12 8.49 -6.28 23.25
CA SER A 12 7.25 -5.51 23.37
C SER A 12 6.55 -5.58 22.02
N PRO A 13 5.40 -6.27 21.89
CA PRO A 13 4.59 -6.22 20.69
C PRO A 13 4.29 -4.76 20.35
N PRO A 14 4.49 -4.33 19.09
CA PRO A 14 4.17 -2.98 18.69
C PRO A 14 2.65 -2.83 18.56
N ASP A 15 2.17 -1.60 18.68
CA ASP A 15 0.76 -1.30 18.43
C ASP A 15 0.42 -1.48 16.94
N LEU A 16 -0.73 -2.10 16.65
CA LEU A 16 -1.08 -2.51 15.29
C LEU A 16 -1.78 -1.43 14.45
N SER A 17 -2.21 -0.32 15.07
CA SER A 17 -3.02 0.71 14.40
C SER A 17 -2.32 1.39 13.21
N GLN A 18 -0.99 1.41 13.17
CA GLN A 18 -0.19 2.13 12.16
C GLN A 18 0.91 1.26 11.53
N GLN A 19 0.85 -0.07 11.66
CA GLN A 19 1.91 -0.97 11.17
C GLN A 19 2.09 -0.93 9.66
N ALA A 20 1.00 -0.78 8.90
CA ALA A 20 1.05 -0.68 7.45
C ALA A 20 1.81 0.57 6.96
N ALA A 21 1.85 1.65 7.74
CA ALA A 21 2.64 2.84 7.43
C ALA A 21 4.05 2.79 8.03
N ALA A 22 4.22 2.11 9.17
CA ALA A 22 5.49 2.05 9.90
C ALA A 22 6.56 1.20 9.20
N HIS A 23 6.16 0.29 8.32
CA HIS A 23 7.08 -0.61 7.61
C HIS A 23 7.17 -0.28 6.12
N HIS A 24 8.39 -0.39 5.59
CA HIS A 24 8.60 -0.35 4.15
C HIS A 24 7.90 -1.53 3.47
N GLY A 25 7.18 -1.25 2.38
CA GLY A 25 6.32 -2.23 1.72
C GLY A 25 4.91 -2.36 2.32
N GLY A 26 4.64 -1.75 3.48
CA GLY A 26 3.32 -1.66 4.08
C GLY A 26 2.54 -2.98 4.12
N CYS A 27 1.43 -3.05 3.38
CA CYS A 27 0.60 -4.25 3.32
C CYS A 27 1.36 -5.49 2.82
N ASP A 28 2.23 -5.33 1.81
CA ASP A 28 2.99 -6.44 1.24
C ASP A 28 3.98 -7.02 2.25
N TYR A 29 4.56 -6.17 3.09
CA TYR A 29 5.45 -6.60 4.17
C TYR A 29 4.68 -7.41 5.22
N ILE A 30 3.52 -6.93 5.66
CA ILE A 30 2.71 -7.62 6.68
C ILE A 30 2.26 -9.00 6.16
N MET A 31 1.74 -9.05 4.94
CA MET A 31 1.33 -10.30 4.30
C MET A 31 2.50 -11.29 4.22
N SER A 32 3.64 -10.83 3.71
CA SER A 32 4.85 -11.66 3.56
C SER A 32 5.39 -12.14 4.92
N LEU A 33 5.33 -11.29 5.95
CA LEU A 33 5.72 -11.63 7.30
C LEU A 33 4.82 -12.74 7.87
N LEU A 34 3.50 -12.62 7.73
CA LEU A 34 2.55 -13.61 8.25
C LEU A 34 2.67 -14.97 7.56
N THR A 35 2.93 -15.01 6.25
CA THR A 35 3.06 -16.27 5.49
C THR A 35 4.50 -16.79 5.37
N GLY A 36 5.49 -16.02 5.83
CA GLY A 36 6.93 -16.25 5.58
C GLY A 36 7.67 -17.06 6.63
N TYR A 37 6.96 -17.62 7.61
CA TYR A 37 7.57 -18.47 8.64
C TYR A 37 8.11 -19.77 8.05
N ARG A 38 9.38 -20.08 8.36
CA ARG A 38 10.07 -21.28 7.87
C ARG A 38 11.01 -21.81 8.94
N GLU A 39 11.49 -23.04 8.76
CA GLU A 39 12.59 -23.56 9.57
C GLU A 39 13.89 -22.82 9.26
N ALA A 40 14.74 -22.69 10.27
CA ALA A 40 16.03 -22.03 10.13
C ALA A 40 16.93 -22.81 9.15
N PRO A 41 17.56 -22.15 8.16
CA PRO A 41 18.48 -22.81 7.25
C PRO A 41 19.72 -23.31 8.01
N ALA A 42 20.40 -24.31 7.44
CA ALA A 42 21.60 -24.88 8.02
C ALA A 42 22.64 -23.79 8.33
N GLY A 43 23.09 -23.73 9.58
CA GLY A 43 24.08 -22.75 10.06
C GLY A 43 23.51 -21.54 10.81
N VAL A 44 22.18 -21.36 10.86
CA VAL A 44 21.55 -20.30 11.67
C VAL A 44 21.04 -20.89 12.98
N SER A 45 21.69 -20.54 14.09
CA SER A 45 21.22 -20.89 15.44
C SER A 45 20.37 -19.75 16.02
N LEU A 46 19.13 -20.06 16.39
CA LEU A 46 18.23 -19.12 17.04
C LEU A 46 18.31 -19.28 18.56
N ARG A 47 18.22 -18.16 19.27
CA ARG A 47 18.02 -18.20 20.73
C ARG A 47 16.65 -18.79 21.02
N SER A 48 16.52 -19.51 22.13
CA SER A 48 15.23 -20.00 22.62
C SER A 48 14.21 -18.86 22.67
N GLY A 49 13.02 -19.09 22.10
CA GLY A 49 11.94 -18.11 21.99
C GLY A 49 11.95 -17.24 20.73
N LEU A 50 12.97 -17.35 19.88
CA LEU A 50 13.00 -16.73 18.56
C LEU A 50 12.60 -17.72 17.48
N TYR A 51 11.85 -17.23 16.50
CA TYR A 51 11.37 -17.96 15.33
C TYR A 51 12.07 -17.42 14.08
N TYR A 52 12.22 -18.26 13.08
CA TYR A 52 12.82 -17.84 11.82
C TYR A 52 11.77 -17.32 10.84
N ASN A 53 12.03 -16.14 10.27
CA ASN A 53 11.21 -15.56 9.21
C ASN A 53 12.09 -14.85 8.20
N THR A 54 11.95 -15.18 6.92
CA THR A 54 12.81 -14.64 5.85
C THR A 54 12.62 -13.14 5.61
N TYR A 55 11.46 -12.59 5.94
CA TYR A 55 11.12 -11.18 5.68
C TYR A 55 11.43 -10.26 6.86
N PHE A 56 11.60 -10.81 8.06
CA PHE A 56 11.95 -10.01 9.22
C PHE A 56 13.43 -9.60 9.16
N PRO A 57 13.78 -8.33 9.42
CA PRO A 57 15.18 -7.88 9.45
C PRO A 57 16.01 -8.72 10.44
N GLY A 58 17.06 -9.37 9.95
CA GLY A 58 17.91 -10.25 10.75
C GLY A 58 17.39 -11.68 10.92
N GLY A 59 16.24 -12.03 10.34
CA GLY A 59 15.74 -13.39 10.23
C GLY A 59 15.17 -14.01 11.51
N ALA A 60 15.41 -13.41 12.68
CA ALA A 60 14.99 -13.93 13.98
C ALA A 60 13.92 -13.02 14.61
N ILE A 61 12.69 -13.51 14.74
CA ILE A 61 11.55 -12.78 15.28
C ILE A 61 11.07 -13.39 16.60
N SER A 62 10.74 -12.55 17.59
CA SER A 62 10.16 -12.98 18.88
C SER A 62 8.65 -13.26 18.82
N MET A 63 8.10 -13.44 17.61
CA MET A 63 6.68 -13.68 17.38
C MET A 63 6.48 -15.10 16.85
N PRO A 64 5.74 -15.98 17.56
CA PRO A 64 5.40 -17.30 17.03
C PRO A 64 4.50 -17.16 15.78
N PRO A 65 4.45 -18.18 14.90
CA PRO A 65 3.52 -18.19 13.77
C PRO A 65 2.08 -18.00 14.25
N PRO A 66 1.42 -16.88 13.90
CA PRO A 66 0.13 -16.54 14.50
C PRO A 66 -1.06 -17.18 13.77
N LEU A 67 -0.87 -17.63 12.52
CA LEU A 67 -1.93 -18.15 11.67
C LEU A 67 -1.70 -19.64 11.39
N ASN A 68 -2.75 -20.44 11.60
CA ASN A 68 -2.80 -21.87 11.27
C ASN A 68 -4.06 -22.15 10.46
N ASP A 69 -4.00 -23.12 9.54
CA ASP A 69 -5.18 -23.50 8.75
C ASP A 69 -6.32 -23.99 9.66
N GLY A 70 -7.54 -23.51 9.40
CA GLY A 70 -8.73 -23.86 10.18
C GLY A 70 -8.79 -23.25 11.58
N ALA A 71 -7.96 -22.24 11.90
CA ALA A 71 -7.93 -21.63 13.23
C ALA A 71 -9.22 -20.86 13.60
N ILE A 72 -9.98 -20.40 12.59
CA ILE A 72 -11.25 -19.68 12.76
C ILE A 72 -12.27 -20.19 11.73
N GLU A 73 -13.54 -19.99 12.02
CA GLU A 73 -14.63 -20.18 11.06
C GLU A 73 -15.14 -18.82 10.60
N TYR A 74 -15.15 -18.59 9.29
CA TYR A 74 -15.72 -17.37 8.73
C TYR A 74 -17.24 -17.45 8.66
N GLU A 75 -17.93 -16.34 8.95
CA GLU A 75 -19.39 -16.26 8.92
C GLU A 75 -19.98 -16.45 7.51
N ASP A 76 -19.20 -16.12 6.48
CA ASP A 76 -19.58 -16.23 5.06
C ASP A 76 -19.28 -17.61 4.45
N GLY A 77 -18.70 -18.54 5.23
CA GLY A 77 -18.31 -19.87 4.77
C GLY A 77 -17.02 -19.91 3.95
N THR A 78 -16.24 -18.83 3.90
CA THR A 78 -14.92 -18.83 3.26
C THR A 78 -13.99 -19.84 3.93
N PRO A 79 -13.20 -20.64 3.17
CA PRO A 79 -12.26 -21.57 3.76
C PRO A 79 -11.14 -20.84 4.50
N ALA A 80 -10.96 -21.15 5.78
CA ALA A 80 -9.96 -20.53 6.65
C ALA A 80 -8.54 -21.08 6.44
N VAL A 81 -7.99 -20.84 5.26
CA VAL A 81 -6.58 -21.10 4.95
C VAL A 81 -5.71 -19.94 5.47
N ALA A 82 -4.51 -20.23 5.96
CA ALA A 82 -3.59 -19.24 6.53
C ALA A 82 -3.30 -18.07 5.59
N SER A 83 -3.19 -18.31 4.28
CA SER A 83 -3.01 -17.26 3.28
C SER A 83 -4.24 -16.35 3.13
N GLN A 84 -5.45 -16.91 3.24
CA GLN A 84 -6.69 -16.14 3.20
C GLN A 84 -6.82 -15.27 4.46
N MET A 85 -6.60 -15.84 5.64
CA MET A 85 -6.56 -15.09 6.90
C MET A 85 -5.49 -13.99 6.89
N ALA A 86 -4.28 -14.28 6.39
CA ALA A 86 -3.22 -13.30 6.29
C ALA A 86 -3.62 -12.12 5.40
N LYS A 87 -4.29 -12.39 4.27
CA LYS A 87 -4.79 -11.38 3.35
C LYS A 87 -5.84 -10.49 4.03
N ASP A 88 -6.80 -11.10 4.71
CA ASP A 88 -7.91 -10.36 5.35
C ASP A 88 -7.42 -9.50 6.52
N VAL A 89 -6.53 -10.03 7.36
CA VAL A 89 -5.90 -9.27 8.45
C VAL A 89 -5.06 -8.12 7.90
N THR A 90 -4.29 -8.36 6.84
CA THR A 90 -3.49 -7.31 6.20
C THR A 90 -4.37 -6.21 5.63
N GLN A 91 -5.48 -6.56 4.98
CA GLN A 91 -6.45 -5.61 4.45
C GLN A 91 -7.10 -4.79 5.58
N PHE A 92 -7.48 -5.43 6.68
CA PHE A 92 -8.03 -4.76 7.86
C PHE A 92 -7.02 -3.78 8.48
N LEU A 93 -5.76 -4.19 8.66
CA LEU A 93 -4.71 -3.30 9.18
C LEU A 93 -4.43 -2.12 8.25
N THR A 94 -4.51 -2.34 6.93
CA THR A 94 -4.36 -1.27 5.93
C THR A 94 -5.50 -0.25 6.07
N TRP A 95 -6.74 -0.71 6.25
CA TRP A 95 -7.87 0.17 6.53
C TRP A 95 -7.75 0.88 7.88
N ALA A 96 -7.33 0.19 8.94
CA ALA A 96 -7.17 0.77 10.27
C ALA A 96 -6.12 1.91 10.28
N GLN A 97 -5.09 1.78 9.44
CA GLN A 97 -4.07 2.80 9.23
C GLN A 97 -4.59 4.01 8.42
N ASP A 98 -5.51 3.80 7.48
CA ASP A 98 -6.06 4.84 6.61
C ASP A 98 -7.56 4.65 6.29
N PRO A 99 -8.45 5.06 7.21
CA PRO A 99 -9.89 4.88 7.02
C PRO A 99 -10.47 5.77 5.92
N GLN A 100 -9.75 6.83 5.49
CA GLN A 100 -10.20 7.78 4.47
C GLN A 100 -9.75 7.38 3.05
N HIS A 101 -9.10 6.23 2.90
CA HIS A 101 -8.53 5.77 1.65
C HIS A 101 -9.54 5.76 0.49
N ASP A 102 -10.75 5.27 0.74
CA ASP A 102 -11.78 5.11 -0.30
C ASP A 102 -12.35 6.46 -0.75
N GLU A 103 -12.67 7.34 0.20
CA GLU A 103 -13.12 8.71 -0.07
C GLU A 103 -12.06 9.50 -0.83
N ARG A 104 -10.79 9.38 -0.43
CA ARG A 104 -9.67 10.07 -1.08
C ARG A 104 -9.50 9.60 -2.52
N LYS A 105 -9.60 8.30 -2.81
CA LYS A 105 -9.55 7.78 -4.19
C LYS A 105 -10.74 8.25 -5.02
N LEU A 106 -11.94 8.28 -4.44
CA LEU A 106 -13.14 8.78 -5.11
C LEU A 106 -13.00 10.26 -5.47
N ILE A 107 -12.56 11.10 -4.53
CA ILE A 107 -12.33 12.53 -4.77
C ILE A 107 -11.21 12.72 -5.80
N GLY A 108 -10.13 11.95 -5.69
CA GLY A 108 -9.03 11.95 -6.67
C GLY A 108 -9.53 11.69 -8.08
N LEU A 109 -10.34 10.65 -8.29
CA LEU A 109 -10.92 10.34 -9.60
C LEU A 109 -11.82 11.48 -10.13
N LYS A 110 -12.67 12.06 -9.28
CA LYS A 110 -13.52 13.20 -9.65
C LYS A 110 -12.69 14.42 -10.07
N MET A 111 -11.63 14.74 -9.33
CA MET A 111 -10.75 15.86 -9.65
C MET A 111 -9.94 15.61 -10.93
N SER A 112 -9.40 14.41 -11.11
CA SER A 112 -8.64 14.05 -12.32
C SER A 112 -9.50 14.10 -13.57
N THR A 113 -10.73 13.57 -13.52
CA THR A 113 -11.66 13.62 -14.66
C THR A 113 -12.09 15.05 -14.99
N ALA A 114 -12.42 15.86 -13.97
CA ALA A 114 -12.75 17.28 -14.17
C ALA A 114 -11.57 18.06 -14.78
N ALA A 115 -10.34 17.81 -14.29
CA ALA A 115 -9.13 18.45 -14.81
C ALA A 115 -8.88 18.08 -16.29
N LEU A 116 -9.10 16.83 -16.69
CA LEU A 116 -8.95 16.40 -18.09
C LEU A 116 -9.94 17.11 -19.02
N VAL A 117 -11.21 17.22 -18.62
CA VAL A 117 -12.22 17.95 -19.40
C VAL A 117 -11.85 19.44 -19.51
N TRP A 118 -11.37 20.04 -18.43
CA TRP A 118 -10.93 21.43 -18.40
C TRP A 118 -9.72 21.68 -19.32
N LEU A 119 -8.69 20.84 -19.22
CA LEU A 119 -7.49 20.93 -20.06
C LEU A 119 -7.83 20.74 -21.53
N PHE A 120 -8.71 19.78 -21.85
CA PHE A 120 -9.19 19.60 -23.23
C PHE A 120 -9.91 20.85 -23.74
N SER A 121 -10.85 21.39 -22.95
CA SER A 121 -11.62 22.58 -23.31
C SER A 121 -10.74 23.81 -23.55
N ILE A 122 -9.77 24.06 -22.66
CA ILE A 122 -8.79 25.14 -22.80
C ILE A 122 -7.91 24.91 -24.03
N SER A 123 -7.50 23.67 -24.31
CA SER A 123 -6.67 23.37 -25.49
C SER A 123 -7.40 23.69 -26.80
N VAL A 124 -8.70 23.34 -26.89
CA VAL A 124 -9.55 23.64 -28.04
C VAL A 124 -9.77 25.15 -28.16
N TRP A 125 -10.08 25.83 -27.05
CA TRP A 125 -10.24 27.28 -27.00
C TRP A 125 -8.97 28.02 -27.46
N ASN A 126 -7.81 27.64 -26.93
CA ASN A 126 -6.53 28.20 -27.34
C ASN A 126 -6.26 27.96 -28.83
N ARG A 127 -6.57 26.78 -29.37
CA ARG A 127 -6.43 26.53 -30.81
C ARG A 127 -7.37 27.43 -31.62
N HIS A 128 -8.61 27.62 -31.18
CA HIS A 128 -9.59 28.46 -31.84
C HIS A 128 -9.13 29.92 -31.90
N VAL A 129 -8.77 30.52 -30.76
CA VAL A 129 -8.32 31.93 -30.68
C VAL A 129 -7.08 32.19 -31.54
N TRP A 130 -6.12 31.26 -31.51
CA TRP A 130 -4.87 31.43 -32.27
C TRP A 130 -4.98 31.06 -33.76
N THR A 131 -6.13 30.56 -34.23
CA THR A 131 -6.30 30.17 -35.64
C THR A 131 -6.07 31.38 -36.55
N MET A 132 -6.66 32.53 -36.24
CA MET A 132 -6.57 33.75 -37.07
C MET A 132 -5.13 34.23 -37.27
N ILE A 133 -4.29 34.16 -36.23
CA ILE A 133 -2.87 34.54 -36.32
C ILE A 133 -2.09 33.48 -37.09
N LYS A 134 -2.35 32.19 -36.83
CA LYS A 134 -1.60 31.09 -37.43
C LYS A 134 -1.92 30.88 -38.91
N THR A 135 -3.12 31.22 -39.38
CA THR A 135 -3.54 31.05 -40.78
C THR A 135 -3.39 32.32 -41.62
N ARG A 136 -2.89 33.42 -41.06
CA ARG A 136 -2.75 34.68 -41.80
C ARG A 136 -1.74 34.53 -42.93
N ARG A 137 -2.11 34.95 -44.14
CA ARG A 137 -1.20 35.11 -45.27
C ARG A 137 -0.69 36.55 -45.30
N ILE A 138 0.61 36.73 -45.53
CA ILE A 138 1.24 38.05 -45.64
C ILE A 138 1.82 38.16 -47.05
N ASP A 139 1.29 39.06 -47.85
CA ASP A 139 1.80 39.36 -49.19
C ASP A 139 2.49 40.74 -49.16
N PHE A 140 3.76 40.79 -49.61
CA PHE A 140 4.54 42.03 -49.65
C PHE A 140 4.46 42.63 -51.05
N THR A 141 3.82 43.79 -51.19
CA THR A 141 3.76 44.51 -52.47
C THR A 141 4.83 45.61 -52.50
N LYS A 142 5.49 45.77 -53.64
CA LYS A 142 6.55 46.77 -53.84
C LYS A 142 5.94 48.16 -53.91
N THR A 143 6.34 49.07 -53.02
CA THR A 143 5.94 50.49 -53.06
C THR A 143 6.63 51.18 -54.23
N VAL A 144 5.84 51.80 -55.10
CA VAL A 144 6.34 52.66 -56.19
C VAL A 144 6.53 54.06 -55.60
N TYR A 145 7.74 54.59 -55.68
CA TYR A 145 8.10 55.94 -55.25
C TYR A 145 7.93 56.94 -56.39
#